data_AF-A0A8T0R074-F1
#
_entry.id   AF-A0A8T0R074-F1
#
_cell.length_a   1.000
_cell.length_b   1.000
_cell.length_c   1.000
_cell.angle_alpha   90.00
_cell.angle_beta   90.00
_cell.angle_gamma   90.00
#
_symmetry.space_group_name_H-M   'P 1'
#
loop_
_entity.id
_entity.type
_entity.pdbx_description
1 polymer ?
#
loop_
_entity_poly.entity_id
_entity_poly.type
_entity_poly.pdbx_seq_one_letter_code
_entity_poly.pdbx_strand_id
1 'polypeptide(L)'
;MVMKPITSITRDVIREFMINQVLPAIRAKWPREDVGNPIFIQQDNAPSHLKLDDPLFCEHAKPDGFDIRLISQPPNSPDFNILDLGFFRAIQAIQYQKNAKTIQELVPAVQQAFMEYCPRKANRIFVTLQTVLIEAMKKKGNNNFKIPHMKKETLERQGRLPTSIPCPPSLLDEAETTLAAL
;
A
#
# COMPACT_ATOMS: atom_id res chain seq x y z
N MET A 1 -29.46 3.64 0.89
CA MET A 1 -28.42 4.67 1.00
C MET A 1 -28.26 5.32 -0.38
N VAL A 2 -28.41 6.65 -0.49
CA VAL A 2 -28.24 7.36 -1.76
C VAL A 2 -26.75 7.55 -2.01
N MET A 3 -26.22 7.03 -3.12
CA MET A 3 -24.83 7.31 -3.51
C MET A 3 -24.72 8.74 -4.02
N LYS A 4 -23.92 9.55 -3.31
CA LYS A 4 -23.56 10.89 -3.74
C LYS A 4 -22.10 10.87 -4.22
N PRO A 5 -21.83 11.22 -5.49
CA PRO A 5 -20.46 11.31 -5.97
C PRO A 5 -19.75 12.45 -5.25
N ILE A 6 -18.51 12.20 -4.83
CA ILE A 6 -17.61 13.28 -4.43
C ILE A 6 -17.07 13.87 -5.73
N THR A 7 -17.43 15.12 -6.02
CA THR A 7 -17.13 15.78 -7.29
C THR A 7 -15.66 16.16 -7.44
N SER A 8 -14.96 16.39 -6.33
CA SER A 8 -13.52 16.68 -6.31
C SER A 8 -12.87 16.11 -5.06
N ILE A 9 -11.75 15.41 -5.24
CA ILE A 9 -10.93 14.90 -4.14
C ILE A 9 -9.90 15.97 -3.79
N THR A 10 -10.25 16.82 -2.82
CA THR A 10 -9.36 17.86 -2.29
C THR A 10 -8.55 17.33 -1.11
N ARG A 11 -7.54 18.11 -0.68
CA ARG A 11 -6.76 17.78 0.53
C ARG A 11 -7.61 17.71 1.79
N ASP A 12 -8.61 18.56 1.90
CA ASP A 12 -9.50 18.56 3.06
C ASP A 12 -10.40 17.31 3.07
N VAL A 13 -10.88 16.87 1.91
CA VAL A 13 -11.62 15.61 1.77
C VAL A 13 -10.74 14.41 2.16
N ILE A 14 -9.49 14.37 1.68
CA ILE A 14 -8.54 13.30 2.06
C ILE A 14 -8.27 13.34 3.57
N ARG A 15 -8.07 14.52 4.16
CA ARG A 15 -7.86 14.67 5.60
C ARG A 15 -9.02 14.11 6.40
N GLU A 16 -10.24 14.53 6.06
CA GLU A 16 -11.45 14.08 6.73
C GLU A 16 -11.59 12.56 6.64
N PHE A 17 -11.33 11.99 5.46
CA PHE A 17 -11.38 10.54 5.27
C PHE A 17 -10.31 9.81 6.07
N MET A 18 -9.07 10.31 6.11
CA MET A 18 -8.00 9.73 6.92
C MET A 18 -8.37 9.72 8.41
N ILE A 19 -8.81 10.87 8.94
CA ILE A 19 -9.11 11.04 10.36
C ILE A 19 -10.36 10.27 10.78
N ASN A 20 -11.44 10.34 10.01
CA ASN A 20 -12.74 9.81 10.43
C ASN A 20 -13.00 8.38 9.97
N GLN A 21 -12.25 7.86 8.99
CA GLN A 21 -12.45 6.51 8.44
C GLN A 21 -11.21 5.64 8.60
N VAL A 22 -10.05 6.10 8.11
CA VAL A 22 -8.85 5.25 8.03
C VAL A 22 -8.23 5.01 9.41
N LEU A 23 -7.94 6.06 10.19
CA LEU A 23 -7.32 5.92 11.50
C LEU A 23 -8.19 5.09 12.48
N PRO A 24 -9.52 5.28 12.59
CA PRO A 24 -10.37 4.43 13.41
C PRO A 24 -10.37 2.97 12.96
N ALA A 25 -10.39 2.73 11.64
CA ALA A 25 -10.35 1.38 11.10
C ALA A 25 -9.02 0.66 11.38
N ILE A 26 -7.89 1.38 11.33
CA ILE A 26 -6.58 0.86 11.75
C ILE A 26 -6.64 0.48 13.23
N ARG A 27 -7.01 1.41 14.13
CA ARG A 27 -7.08 1.15 15.57
C ARG A 27 -7.95 -0.07 15.91
N ALA A 28 -9.09 -0.22 15.23
CA ALA A 28 -10.03 -1.31 15.47
C ALA A 28 -9.53 -2.68 14.98
N LYS A 29 -8.66 -2.72 13.96
CA LYS A 29 -8.24 -3.95 13.27
C LYS A 29 -6.77 -4.31 13.47
N TRP A 30 -5.96 -3.38 13.97
CA TRP A 30 -4.53 -3.61 14.16
C TRP A 30 -4.29 -4.69 15.22
N PRO A 31 -3.30 -5.60 15.02
CA PRO A 31 -2.94 -6.57 16.03
C PRO A 31 -2.56 -5.88 17.34
N ARG A 32 -3.12 -6.33 18.47
CA ARG A 32 -2.91 -5.69 19.77
C ARG A 32 -1.47 -5.86 20.26
N GLU A 33 -0.85 -6.97 19.89
CA GLU A 33 0.55 -7.31 20.14
C GLU A 33 1.53 -6.35 19.45
N ASP A 34 1.11 -5.68 18.37
CA ASP A 34 1.93 -4.74 17.62
C ASP A 34 1.65 -3.27 17.99
N VAL A 35 0.78 -3.03 18.99
CA VAL A 35 0.53 -1.68 19.50
C VAL A 35 1.80 -1.14 20.16
N GLY A 36 2.27 0.01 19.69
CA GLY A 36 3.54 0.63 20.08
C GLY A 36 4.62 0.57 19.00
N ASN A 37 4.46 -0.29 17.98
CA ASN A 37 5.30 -0.24 16.79
C ASN A 37 4.83 0.89 15.84
N PRO A 38 5.75 1.60 15.16
CA PRO A 38 5.38 2.59 14.16
C PRO A 38 4.58 1.95 13.02
N ILE A 39 3.48 2.60 12.63
CA ILE A 39 2.64 2.23 11.49
C ILE A 39 2.85 3.27 10.40
N PHE A 40 3.19 2.83 9.20
CA PHE A 40 3.38 3.73 8.07
C PHE A 40 2.22 3.61 7.07
N ILE A 41 1.56 4.72 6.81
CA ILE A 41 0.63 4.88 5.69
C ILE A 41 1.43 5.49 4.54
N GLN A 42 1.64 4.70 3.50
CA GLN A 42 2.29 5.16 2.27
C GLN A 42 1.26 5.82 1.34
N GLN A 43 1.64 6.94 0.74
CA GLN A 43 0.88 7.65 -0.29
C GLN A 43 1.79 8.11 -1.43
N ASP A 44 1.21 8.42 -2.59
CA ASP A 44 1.93 9.08 -3.67
C ASP A 44 2.00 10.61 -3.45
N ASN A 45 2.64 11.33 -4.37
CA ASN A 45 2.82 12.77 -4.28
C ASN A 45 1.70 13.58 -4.99
N ALA A 46 0.48 13.02 -5.11
CA ALA A 46 -0.64 13.73 -5.70
C ALA A 46 -0.94 15.05 -4.94
N PRO A 47 -1.29 16.16 -5.62
CA PRO A 47 -1.50 17.44 -4.95
C PRO A 47 -2.58 17.43 -3.86
N SER A 48 -3.56 16.52 -3.97
CA SER A 48 -4.63 16.33 -2.98
C SER A 48 -4.19 15.58 -1.73
N HIS A 49 -3.02 14.95 -1.71
CA HIS A 49 -2.55 14.23 -0.53
C HIS A 49 -2.08 15.16 0.59
N LEU A 50 -2.06 14.61 1.80
CA LEU A 50 -1.64 15.31 3.01
C LEU A 50 -0.12 15.51 2.97
N LYS A 51 0.33 16.62 3.52
CA LYS A 51 1.75 16.76 3.87
C LYS A 51 2.07 15.77 5.00
N LEU A 52 3.31 15.31 5.06
CA LEU A 52 3.74 14.33 6.07
C LEU A 52 3.61 14.87 7.50
N ASP A 53 3.68 16.18 7.64
CA ASP A 53 3.57 16.96 8.88
C ASP A 53 2.20 17.65 9.05
N ASP A 54 1.15 17.18 8.35
CA ASP A 54 -0.19 17.76 8.48
C ASP A 54 -0.64 17.73 9.97
N PRO A 55 -0.85 18.88 10.62
CA PRO A 55 -0.96 18.96 12.08
C PRO A 55 -2.21 18.24 12.60
N LEU A 56 -3.32 18.35 11.88
CA LEU A 56 -4.58 17.69 12.24
C LEU A 56 -4.48 16.18 12.11
N PHE A 57 -3.84 15.68 11.05
CA PHE A 57 -3.55 14.25 10.93
C PHE A 57 -2.65 13.78 12.08
N CYS A 58 -1.53 14.47 12.34
CA CYS A 58 -0.58 14.09 13.38
C CYS A 58 -1.21 14.06 14.78
N GLU A 59 -2.13 14.98 15.07
CA GLU A 59 -2.90 14.99 16.32
C GLU A 59 -3.75 13.72 16.46
N HIS A 60 -4.47 13.32 15.42
CA HIS A 60 -5.38 12.15 15.45
C HIS A 60 -4.67 10.80 15.25
N ALA A 61 -3.41 10.81 14.80
CA ALA A 61 -2.63 9.61 14.53
C ALA A 61 -1.97 8.99 15.78
N LYS A 62 -1.85 9.76 16.88
CA LYS A 62 -1.12 9.41 18.11
C LYS A 62 -1.92 8.81 19.29
N PRO A 63 -3.25 9.01 19.42
CA PRO A 63 -4.00 8.48 20.55
C PRO A 63 -3.83 6.97 20.76
N ASP A 64 -4.24 6.45 21.92
CA ASP A 64 -4.31 5.02 22.25
C ASP A 64 -2.99 4.23 22.10
N GLY A 65 -1.84 4.91 22.19
CA GLY A 65 -0.52 4.29 22.06
C GLY A 65 -0.11 3.95 20.62
N PHE A 66 -0.86 4.44 19.62
CA PHE A 66 -0.51 4.29 18.21
C PHE A 66 0.49 5.35 17.78
N ASP A 67 1.45 4.95 16.94
CA ASP A 67 2.38 5.86 16.25
C ASP A 67 2.19 5.71 14.74
N ILE A 68 1.11 6.32 14.22
CA ILE A 68 0.78 6.26 12.80
C ILE A 68 1.41 7.45 12.08
N ARG A 69 2.17 7.20 11.01
CA ARG A 69 2.93 8.20 10.27
C ARG A 69 2.62 8.11 8.78
N LEU A 70 2.60 9.25 8.11
CA LEU A 70 2.57 9.29 6.65
C LEU A 70 3.99 9.16 6.10
N ILE A 71 4.12 8.44 4.99
CA ILE A 71 5.33 8.45 4.15
C ILE A 71 4.93 8.66 2.69
N SER A 72 5.78 9.38 1.96
CA SER A 72 5.64 9.51 0.52
C SER A 72 6.48 8.47 -0.19
N GLN A 73 5.94 7.89 -1.26
CA GLN A 73 6.77 7.13 -2.19
C GLN A 73 7.61 8.08 -3.07
N PRO A 74 8.73 7.61 -3.65
CA PRO A 74 9.49 8.36 -4.65
C PRO A 74 8.63 8.80 -5.87
N PRO A 75 8.89 9.98 -6.45
CA PRO A 75 8.17 10.44 -7.64
C PRO A 75 8.28 9.47 -8.82
N ASN A 76 7.19 9.30 -9.57
CA ASN A 76 7.11 8.43 -10.76
C ASN A 76 7.46 6.94 -10.51
N SER A 77 7.22 6.44 -9.31
CA SER A 77 7.48 5.04 -8.93
C SER A 77 6.20 4.27 -8.56
N PRO A 78 5.28 4.03 -9.51
CA PRO A 78 4.05 3.27 -9.24
C PRO A 78 4.34 1.80 -8.84
N ASP A 79 5.51 1.29 -9.21
CA ASP A 79 6.02 -0.02 -8.81
C ASP A 79 6.37 -0.10 -7.32
N PHE A 80 6.53 1.03 -6.63
CA PHE A 80 6.76 1.10 -5.18
C PHE A 80 5.49 1.30 -4.37
N ASN A 81 4.32 1.34 -5.04
CA ASN A 81 3.02 1.42 -4.42
C ASN A 81 2.33 0.06 -4.51
N ILE A 82 1.96 -0.52 -3.36
CA ILE A 82 1.30 -1.84 -3.36
C ILE A 82 -0.06 -1.83 -4.09
N LEU A 83 -0.77 -0.70 -4.05
CA LEU A 83 -2.09 -0.55 -4.65
C LEU A 83 -1.98 -0.63 -6.17
N ASP A 84 -1.07 0.14 -6.76
CA ASP A 84 -0.83 0.17 -8.20
C ASP A 84 -0.10 -1.08 -8.70
N LEU A 85 0.90 -1.56 -7.95
CA LEU A 85 1.75 -2.70 -8.32
C LEU A 85 0.93 -3.97 -8.56
N GLY A 86 -0.17 -4.16 -7.83
CA GLY A 86 -1.01 -5.33 -8.07
C GLY A 86 -2.37 -5.37 -7.40
N PHE A 87 -2.61 -4.61 -6.33
CA PHE A 87 -3.87 -4.77 -5.59
C PHE A 87 -5.08 -4.31 -6.41
N PHE A 88 -5.02 -3.13 -7.05
CA PHE A 88 -6.11 -2.65 -7.89
C PHE A 88 -6.40 -3.60 -9.05
N ARG A 89 -5.36 -4.10 -9.73
CA ARG A 89 -5.53 -5.09 -10.80
C ARG A 89 -6.17 -6.39 -10.29
N ALA A 90 -5.84 -6.82 -9.08
CA ALA A 90 -6.41 -8.02 -8.49
C ALA A 90 -7.90 -7.86 -8.16
N ILE A 91 -8.29 -6.73 -7.56
CA ILE A 91 -9.69 -6.42 -7.28
C ILE A 91 -10.47 -6.27 -8.59
N GLN A 92 -9.90 -5.56 -9.57
CA GLN A 92 -10.51 -5.35 -10.87
C GLN A 92 -10.74 -6.67 -11.61
N ALA A 93 -9.81 -7.62 -11.54
CA ALA A 93 -9.98 -8.94 -12.16
C ALA A 93 -11.16 -9.75 -11.57
N ILE A 94 -11.47 -9.57 -10.29
CA ILE A 94 -12.65 -10.17 -9.65
C ILE A 94 -13.90 -9.38 -10.04
N GLN A 95 -13.84 -8.05 -10.00
CA GLN A 95 -14.96 -7.19 -10.36
C GLN A 95 -15.40 -7.39 -11.81
N TYR A 96 -14.49 -7.59 -12.76
CA TYR A 96 -14.82 -7.82 -14.18
C TYR A 96 -15.65 -9.09 -14.43
N GLN A 97 -15.66 -10.04 -13.49
CA GLN A 97 -16.53 -11.22 -13.57
C GLN A 97 -17.99 -10.85 -13.23
N LYS A 98 -18.23 -9.66 -12.68
CA LYS A 98 -19.53 -9.12 -12.31
C LYS A 98 -20.01 -8.18 -13.41
N ASN A 99 -21.19 -8.43 -13.96
CA ASN A 99 -21.76 -7.63 -15.04
C ASN A 99 -22.42 -6.35 -14.48
N ALA A 100 -21.60 -5.38 -14.06
CA ALA A 100 -22.04 -4.07 -13.61
C ALA A 100 -21.99 -3.06 -14.77
N LYS A 101 -23.12 -2.41 -15.07
CA LYS A 101 -23.27 -1.44 -16.18
C LYS A 101 -23.55 -0.03 -15.70
N THR A 102 -23.86 0.15 -14.43
CA THR A 102 -24.13 1.45 -13.80
C THR A 102 -23.20 1.68 -12.60
N ILE A 103 -23.04 2.94 -12.17
CA ILE A 103 -22.30 3.24 -10.93
C ILE A 103 -22.97 2.59 -9.71
N GLN A 104 -24.30 2.51 -9.73
CA GLN A 104 -25.14 1.88 -8.72
C GLN A 104 -24.82 0.39 -8.55
N GLU A 105 -24.47 -0.29 -9.64
CA GLU A 105 -24.05 -1.68 -9.64
C GLU A 105 -22.53 -1.83 -9.43
N LEU A 106 -21.72 -0.88 -9.90
CA LEU A 106 -20.27 -0.96 -9.84
C LEU A 106 -19.74 -0.90 -8.41
N VAL A 107 -20.25 0.03 -7.59
CA VAL A 107 -19.80 0.19 -6.20
C VAL A 107 -20.01 -1.09 -5.37
N PRO A 108 -21.20 -1.70 -5.32
CA PRO A 108 -21.38 -2.96 -4.60
C PRO A 108 -20.55 -4.10 -5.22
N ALA A 109 -20.37 -4.13 -6.55
CA ALA A 109 -19.53 -5.13 -7.20
C ALA A 109 -18.05 -5.03 -6.75
N VAL A 110 -17.50 -3.81 -6.65
CA VAL A 110 -16.15 -3.55 -6.13
C VAL A 110 -16.05 -3.91 -4.65
N GLN A 111 -17.03 -3.52 -3.83
CA GLN A 111 -17.07 -3.88 -2.41
C GLN A 111 -17.07 -5.40 -2.21
N GLN A 112 -17.91 -6.10 -2.96
CA GLN A 112 -17.96 -7.55 -2.90
C GLN A 112 -16.65 -8.18 -3.43
N ALA A 113 -16.04 -7.62 -4.48
CA ALA A 113 -14.74 -8.08 -4.98
C ALA A 113 -13.63 -7.93 -3.93
N PHE A 114 -13.65 -6.85 -3.14
CA PHE A 114 -12.76 -6.66 -2.00
C PHE A 114 -12.99 -7.72 -0.92
N MET A 115 -14.25 -7.99 -0.56
CA MET A 115 -14.59 -9.02 0.45
C MET A 115 -14.24 -10.45 0.00
N GLU A 116 -14.32 -10.74 -1.30
CA GLU A 116 -13.95 -12.03 -1.89
C GLU A 116 -12.43 -12.20 -2.04
N TYR A 117 -11.67 -11.11 -2.06
CA TYR A 117 -10.23 -11.17 -2.25
C TYR A 117 -9.55 -11.84 -1.05
N CYS A 118 -8.89 -12.97 -1.30
CA CYS A 118 -8.20 -13.73 -0.26
C CYS A 118 -7.02 -12.93 0.33
N PRO A 119 -7.01 -12.59 1.64
CA PRO A 119 -5.91 -11.84 2.25
C PRO A 119 -4.55 -12.54 2.12
N ARG A 120 -4.52 -13.88 2.09
CA ARG A 120 -3.27 -14.64 1.87
C ARG A 120 -2.65 -14.35 0.50
N LYS A 121 -3.49 -14.12 -0.53
CA LYS A 121 -3.01 -13.73 -1.86
C LYS A 121 -2.41 -12.32 -1.86
N ALA A 122 -2.78 -11.45 -0.93
CA ALA A 122 -2.18 -10.12 -0.78
C ALA A 122 -0.66 -10.22 -0.51
N ASN A 123 -0.22 -11.23 0.25
CA ASN A 123 1.22 -11.45 0.53
C ASN A 123 2.05 -11.62 -0.76
N ARG A 124 1.44 -12.15 -1.84
CA ARG A 124 2.12 -12.26 -3.14
C ARG A 124 2.52 -10.89 -3.70
N ILE A 125 1.73 -9.86 -3.43
CA ILE A 125 1.98 -8.48 -3.87
C ILE A 125 3.07 -7.85 -2.97
N PHE A 126 2.96 -8.00 -1.65
CA PHE A 126 3.99 -7.53 -0.70
C PHE A 126 5.38 -8.11 -0.99
N VAL A 127 5.45 -9.42 -1.25
CA VAL A 127 6.70 -10.07 -1.63
C VAL A 127 7.23 -9.54 -2.97
N THR A 128 6.34 -9.23 -3.92
CA THR A 128 6.74 -8.61 -5.20
C THR A 128 7.30 -7.20 -4.97
N LEU A 129 6.65 -6.39 -4.14
CA LEU A 129 7.12 -5.05 -3.77
C LEU A 129 8.53 -5.12 -3.18
N GLN A 130 8.78 -6.04 -2.24
CA GLN A 130 10.11 -6.21 -1.65
C GLN A 130 11.17 -6.61 -2.69
N THR A 131 10.83 -7.49 -3.64
CA THR A 131 11.76 -7.82 -4.74
C THR A 131 12.01 -6.65 -5.68
N VAL A 132 11.00 -5.81 -5.93
CA VAL A 132 11.12 -4.60 -6.75
C VAL A 132 12.04 -3.59 -6.07
N LEU A 133 11.88 -3.35 -4.76
CA LEU A 133 12.75 -2.47 -3.98
C LEU A 133 14.21 -2.96 -3.99
N ILE A 134 14.43 -4.28 -3.89
CA ILE A 134 15.77 -4.88 -4.00
C ILE A 134 16.38 -4.65 -5.39
N GLU A 135 15.63 -4.81 -6.47
CA GLU A 135 16.13 -4.52 -7.82
C GLU A 135 16.44 -3.03 -8.01
N ALA A 136 15.61 -2.14 -7.46
CA ALA A 136 15.87 -0.71 -7.49
C ALA A 136 17.18 -0.35 -6.77
N MET A 137 17.46 -0.96 -5.61
CA MET A 137 18.74 -0.78 -4.90
C MET A 137 19.93 -1.24 -5.76
N LYS A 138 19.85 -2.42 -6.39
CA LYS A 138 20.90 -2.91 -7.32
C LYS A 138 21.13 -1.99 -8.52
N LYS A 139 20.11 -1.20 -8.88
CA LYS A 139 20.15 -0.23 -9.97
C LYS A 139 20.31 1.21 -9.49
N LYS A 140 20.73 1.41 -8.23
CA LYS A 140 21.00 2.72 -7.63
C LYS A 140 19.83 3.69 -7.78
N GLY A 141 18.61 3.20 -7.53
CA GLY A 141 17.36 3.97 -7.58
C GLY A 141 16.67 4.01 -8.95
N ASN A 142 17.27 3.43 -9.99
CA ASN A 142 16.64 3.36 -11.32
C ASN A 142 15.55 2.27 -11.36
N ASN A 143 14.45 2.54 -12.07
CA ASN A 143 13.30 1.63 -12.23
C ASN A 143 13.36 0.75 -13.50
N ASN A 144 14.44 0.83 -14.28
CA ASN A 144 14.64 0.02 -15.48
C ASN A 144 15.11 -1.41 -15.13
N PHE A 145 14.20 -2.20 -14.59
CA PHE A 145 14.38 -3.62 -14.35
C PHE A 145 13.10 -4.39 -14.64
N LYS A 146 13.24 -5.70 -14.86
CA LYS A 146 12.08 -6.59 -14.95
C LYS A 146 11.68 -7.02 -13.54
N ILE A 147 10.38 -7.02 -13.26
CA ILE A 147 9.86 -7.53 -11.99
C ILE A 147 10.31 -8.99 -11.80
N PRO A 148 11.03 -9.32 -10.72
CA PRO A 148 11.49 -10.69 -10.48
C PRO A 148 10.34 -11.69 -10.33
N HIS A 149 10.45 -12.83 -11.01
CA HIS A 149 9.50 -13.92 -10.89
C HIS A 149 10.04 -15.02 -9.97
N MET A 150 9.31 -15.33 -8.89
CA MET A 150 9.74 -16.32 -7.88
C MET A 150 8.79 -17.50 -7.69
N LYS A 151 7.94 -17.80 -8.68
CA LYS A 151 6.98 -18.93 -8.64
C LYS A 151 6.13 -18.93 -7.34
N LYS A 152 5.63 -17.74 -6.95
CA LYS A 152 4.96 -17.47 -5.67
C LYS A 152 3.84 -18.47 -5.35
N GLU A 153 3.07 -18.87 -6.36
CA GLU A 153 2.00 -19.86 -6.22
C GLU A 153 2.51 -21.25 -5.83
N THR A 154 3.65 -21.69 -6.38
CA THR A 154 4.27 -22.97 -6.01
C THR A 154 4.79 -22.91 -4.58
N LEU A 155 5.46 -21.84 -4.20
CA LEU A 155 5.96 -21.64 -2.84
C LEU A 155 4.81 -21.63 -1.82
N GLU A 156 3.70 -20.96 -2.14
CA GLU A 156 2.53 -20.91 -1.27
C GLU A 156 1.88 -22.29 -1.09
N ARG A 157 1.73 -23.06 -2.18
CA ARG A 157 1.22 -24.45 -2.11
C ARG A 157 2.08 -25.36 -1.23
N GLN A 158 3.38 -25.08 -1.13
CA GLN A 158 4.32 -25.80 -0.28
C GLN A 158 4.40 -25.24 1.16
N GLY A 159 3.68 -24.17 1.48
CA GLY A 159 3.80 -23.49 2.78
C GLY A 159 5.13 -22.75 2.98
N ARG A 160 5.83 -22.41 1.89
CA ARG A 160 7.19 -21.85 1.88
C ARG A 160 7.28 -20.43 1.32
N LEU A 161 6.15 -19.81 0.97
CA LEU A 161 6.15 -18.41 0.54
C LEU A 161 6.44 -17.53 1.77
N PRO A 162 7.55 -16.76 1.79
CA PRO A 162 7.87 -15.94 2.94
C PRO A 162 6.92 -14.73 3.04
N THR A 163 6.87 -14.11 4.22
CA THR A 163 6.20 -12.82 4.46
C THR A 163 7.16 -11.63 4.26
N SER A 164 8.47 -11.88 4.34
CA SER A 164 9.52 -10.90 4.08
C SER A 164 10.65 -11.49 3.24
N ILE A 165 11.20 -10.70 2.33
CA ILE A 165 12.36 -11.02 1.51
C ILE A 165 13.59 -10.36 2.14
N PRO A 166 14.62 -11.13 2.52
CA PRO A 166 15.83 -10.56 3.09
C PRO A 166 16.56 -9.70 2.04
N CYS A 167 16.91 -8.48 2.45
CA CYS A 167 17.85 -7.65 1.69
C CYS A 167 19.29 -8.12 2.02
N PRO A 168 20.14 -8.39 1.02
CA PRO A 168 21.55 -8.68 1.28
C PRO A 168 22.23 -7.51 2.02
N PRO A 169 22.93 -7.73 3.14
CA PRO A 169 23.58 -6.65 3.89
C PRO A 169 24.53 -5.82 3.03
N SER A 170 25.33 -6.47 2.19
CA SER A 170 26.26 -5.79 1.27
C SER A 170 25.55 -4.87 0.27
N LEU A 171 24.31 -5.20 -0.13
CA LEU A 171 23.52 -4.36 -1.02
C LEU A 171 22.97 -3.14 -0.28
N LEU A 172 22.57 -3.32 0.97
CA LEU A 172 22.13 -2.22 1.83
C LEU A 172 23.29 -1.24 2.06
N ASP A 173 24.47 -1.75 2.43
CA ASP A 173 25.67 -0.94 2.65
C ASP A 173 26.07 -0.14 1.39
N GLU A 174 26.01 -0.79 0.20
CA GLU A 174 26.28 -0.10 -1.07
C GLU A 174 25.24 0.99 -1.37
N ALA A 175 23.96 0.72 -1.10
CA ALA A 175 22.88 1.67 -1.31
C ALA A 175 22.99 2.88 -0.38
N GLU A 176 23.30 2.66 0.91
CA GLU A 176 23.54 3.72 1.90
C GLU A 176 24.76 4.57 1.51
N THR A 177 25.86 3.92 1.12
CA THR A 177 27.07 4.62 0.64
C THR A 177 26.79 5.47 -0.60
N THR A 178 26.02 4.93 -1.56
CA THR A 178 25.63 5.65 -2.77
C THR A 178 24.76 6.85 -2.43
N LEU A 179 23.81 6.70 -1.50
CA LEU A 179 22.93 7.77 -1.06
C LEU A 179 23.69 8.88 -0.32
N ALA A 180 24.66 8.52 0.53
CA ALA A 180 25.49 9.48 1.26
C ALA A 180 26.43 10.30 0.36
N ALA A 181 26.64 9.85 -0.89
CA ALA A 181 27.48 10.53 -1.87
C ALA A 181 26.70 11.50 -2.80
N LEU A 182 25.36 11.58 -2.67
CA LEU A 182 24.49 12.50 -3.40
C LEU A 182 24.29 13.82 -2.64
#